data_AF-A0A3C0CJS7-F1
#
_entry.id   AF-A0A3C0CJS7-F1
#
_cell.length_a   1.000
_cell.length_b   1.000
_cell.length_c   1.000
_cell.angle_alpha   90.00
_cell.angle_beta   90.00
_cell.angle_gamma   90.00
#
_symmetry.space_group_name_H-M   'P 1'
#
loop_
_entity.id
_entity.type
_entity.pdbx_description
1 polymer ?
#
loop_
_entity_poly.entity_id
_entity_poly.type
_entity_poly.pdbx_seq_one_letter_code
_entity_poly.pdbx_strand_id
1 'polypeptide(L)' 'VIGLGRLRAVHLNDSKNALGSRKDRHEKIGAGHIGFEALVRVVTHPALRALPFILETPNGLPGYAAEIARLRRAAGETA' A
#
# COMPACT_ATOMS: atom_id res chain seq x y z
N VAL A 1 -19.20 -3.46 -15.32
CA VAL A 1 -18.37 -2.96 -14.19
C VAL A 1 -18.81 -3.66 -12.92
N ILE A 2 -17.88 -4.23 -12.13
CA ILE A 2 -18.18 -5.10 -10.96
C ILE A 2 -18.57 -4.30 -9.69
N GLY A 3 -18.18 -3.02 -9.60
CA GLY A 3 -18.50 -2.13 -8.49
C GLY A 3 -17.67 -2.38 -7.22
N LEU A 4 -17.63 -1.40 -6.30
CA LEU A 4 -16.83 -1.48 -5.06
C LEU A 4 -17.47 -2.32 -3.95
N GLY A 5 -18.77 -2.67 -4.05
CA GLY A 5 -19.45 -3.47 -3.02
C GLY A 5 -18.88 -4.89 -2.84
N ARG A 6 -18.08 -5.36 -3.79
CA ARG A 6 -17.36 -6.65 -3.72
C ARG A 6 -15.89 -6.50 -3.30
N LEU A 7 -15.37 -5.28 -3.21
CA LEU A 7 -14.00 -5.05 -2.76
C LEU A 7 -13.95 -5.25 -1.24
N ARG A 8 -13.11 -6.17 -0.78
CA ARG A 8 -13.05 -6.58 0.64
C ARG A 8 -11.71 -6.32 1.31
N ALA A 9 -10.64 -6.16 0.54
CA ALA A 9 -9.29 -5.91 1.05
C ALA A 9 -8.43 -5.25 -0.03
N VAL A 10 -7.32 -4.65 0.39
CA VAL A 10 -6.27 -4.14 -0.49
C VAL A 10 -4.94 -4.73 -0.03
N HIS A 11 -4.24 -5.42 -0.93
CA HIS A 11 -2.82 -5.72 -0.72
C HIS A 11 -2.02 -4.52 -1.21
N LEU A 12 -1.30 -3.88 -0.29
CA LEU A 12 -0.62 -2.62 -0.54
C LEU A 12 0.88 -2.88 -0.64
N ASN A 13 1.37 -2.92 -1.87
CA ASN A 13 2.76 -3.21 -2.18
C ASN A 13 3.28 -2.14 -3.16
N ASP A 14 4.54 -1.74 -2.99
CA ASP A 14 5.23 -1.05 -4.08
C ASP A 14 5.74 -2.09 -5.10
N SER A 15 6.25 -1.64 -6.24
CA SER A 15 6.74 -2.53 -7.31
C SER A 15 8.23 -2.31 -7.57
N LYS A 16 9.01 -3.40 -7.61
CA LYS A 16 10.41 -3.35 -8.08
C LYS A 16 10.55 -3.04 -9.57
N ASN A 17 9.44 -3.03 -10.32
CA ASN A 17 9.46 -2.92 -11.76
C ASN A 17 8.50 -1.85 -12.28
N ALA A 18 8.82 -1.27 -13.43
CA ALA A 18 7.98 -0.29 -14.10
C ALA A 18 6.59 -0.84 -14.48
N LEU A 19 5.64 0.07 -14.68
CA LEU A 19 4.28 -0.22 -15.14
C LEU A 19 4.31 -1.06 -16.43
N GLY A 20 3.45 -2.07 -16.51
CA GLY A 20 3.33 -2.93 -17.70
C GLY A 20 4.38 -4.04 -17.80
N SER A 21 5.30 -4.17 -16.83
CA SER A 21 6.35 -5.20 -16.84
C SER A 21 5.86 -6.64 -16.67
N ARG A 22 4.63 -6.84 -16.18
CA ARG A 22 4.03 -8.16 -15.88
C ARG A 22 4.88 -9.01 -14.93
N LYS A 23 5.63 -8.36 -14.05
CA LYS A 23 6.40 -9.01 -12.98
C LYS A 23 5.73 -8.76 -11.65
N ASP A 24 5.53 -9.84 -10.90
CA ASP A 24 5.01 -9.79 -9.55
C ASP A 24 6.17 -9.79 -8.56
N ARG A 25 6.75 -8.60 -8.35
CA ARG A 25 7.91 -8.39 -7.48
C ARG A 25 7.65 -7.17 -6.60
N HIS A 26 7.15 -7.44 -5.41
CA HIS A 26 6.87 -6.42 -4.41
C HIS A 26 8.14 -5.70 -3.96
N GLU A 27 8.02 -4.41 -3.69
CA GLU A 27 9.04 -3.60 -3.04
C GLU A 27 8.48 -2.94 -1.78
N LYS A 28 9.39 -2.55 -0.88
CA LYS A 28 9.09 -1.75 0.29
C LYS A 28 8.39 -0.46 -0.07
N ILE A 29 7.55 0.01 0.83
CA ILE A 29 6.67 1.16 0.63
C ILE A 29 7.49 2.43 0.29
N GLY A 30 7.34 2.89 -0.94
CA GLY A 30 8.00 4.09 -1.46
C GLY A 30 9.41 3.89 -1.98
N ALA A 31 9.90 2.64 -2.04
CA ALA A 31 11.21 2.30 -2.61
C ALA A 31 11.11 1.71 -4.02
N GLY A 32 9.90 1.57 -4.56
CA GLY A 32 9.64 1.04 -5.89
C GLY A 32 9.16 2.09 -6.89
N HIS A 33 8.64 1.60 -8.01
CA HIS A 33 8.19 2.39 -9.15
C HIS A 33 6.79 3.00 -8.98
N ILE A 34 5.98 2.53 -8.02
CA ILE A 34 4.67 3.14 -7.72
C ILE A 34 4.89 4.40 -6.89
N GLY A 35 5.79 4.30 -5.90
CA GLY A 35 6.23 5.44 -5.10
C GLY A 35 5.31 5.78 -3.94
N PHE A 36 5.90 6.45 -2.94
CA PHE A 36 5.27 6.66 -1.64
C PHE A 36 3.98 7.48 -1.72
N GLU A 37 3.99 8.60 -2.45
CA GLU A 37 2.85 9.51 -2.57
C GLU A 37 1.63 8.86 -3.23
N ALA A 38 1.85 7.99 -4.22
CA ALA A 38 0.78 7.23 -4.83
C ALA A 38 0.15 6.26 -3.83
N LEU A 39 0.97 5.52 -3.08
CA LEU A 39 0.50 4.59 -2.05
C LEU A 39 -0.28 5.33 -0.93
N VAL A 40 0.19 6.51 -0.52
CA VAL A 40 -0.52 7.37 0.45
C VAL A 40 -1.90 7.79 -0.07
N ARG A 41 -2.02 8.16 -1.35
CA ARG A 41 -3.31 8.48 -1.98
C ARG A 41 -4.29 7.29 -1.96
N VAL A 42 -3.79 6.05 -2.08
CA VAL A 42 -4.64 4.85 -2.00
C VAL A 42 -5.14 4.62 -0.57
N VAL A 43 -4.25 4.64 0.43
CA VAL A 43 -4.64 4.40 1.83
C VAL A 43 -5.56 5.49 2.40
N THR A 44 -5.45 6.72 1.90
CA THR A 44 -6.31 7.85 2.31
C THR A 44 -7.57 7.99 1.45
N HIS A 45 -7.78 7.13 0.45
CA HIS A 45 -8.91 7.28 -0.46
C HIS A 45 -10.25 7.07 0.27
N PRO A 46 -11.22 8.00 0.19
CA PRO A 46 -12.48 7.94 0.94
C PRO A 46 -13.27 6.64 0.74
N ALA A 47 -13.25 6.10 -0.49
CA ALA A 47 -13.94 4.86 -0.82
C ALA A 47 -13.27 3.58 -0.29
N LEU A 48 -12.01 3.67 0.17
CA LEU A 48 -11.21 2.52 0.60
C LEU A 48 -10.95 2.51 2.11
N ARG A 49 -11.17 3.62 2.83
CA ARG A 49 -10.81 3.82 4.25
C ARG A 49 -11.33 2.74 5.23
N ALA A 50 -12.42 2.06 4.88
CA ALA A 50 -13.04 1.04 5.73
C ALA A 50 -12.54 -0.38 5.42
N LEU A 51 -11.68 -0.53 4.40
CA LEU A 51 -11.14 -1.82 4.00
C LEU A 51 -9.84 -2.11 4.76
N PRO A 52 -9.55 -3.38 5.05
CA PRO A 52 -8.24 -3.79 5.52
C PRO A 52 -7.19 -3.60 4.43
N PHE A 53 -6.05 -3.02 4.83
CA PHE A 53 -4.84 -2.91 4.02
C PHE A 53 -3.79 -3.88 4.55
N ILE A 54 -3.24 -4.72 3.67
CA ILE A 54 -2.31 -5.80 4.01
C ILE A 54 -0.98 -5.52 3.31
N LEU A 55 0.12 -5.46 4.06
CA LEU A 55 1.46 -5.35 3.49
C LEU A 55 2.01 -6.75 3.19
N GLU A 56 2.53 -6.94 1.99
CA GLU A 56 3.26 -8.14 1.55
C GLU A 56 4.64 -7.74 0.99
N THR A 57 5.18 -6.62 1.48
CA THR A 57 6.50 -6.10 1.12
C THR A 57 7.60 -7.05 1.61
N PRO A 58 8.78 -7.05 0.96
CA PRO A 58 9.91 -7.89 1.38
C PRO A 58 10.57 -7.35 2.66
N ASN A 59 9.94 -7.60 3.81
CA ASN A 59 10.34 -7.15 5.15
C ASN A 59 10.07 -8.24 6.21
N GLY A 60 10.64 -8.07 7.40
CA GLY A 60 10.23 -8.78 8.62
C GLY A 60 9.30 -7.93 9.49
N LEU A 61 8.81 -8.50 10.60
CA LEU A 61 7.87 -7.81 11.51
C LEU A 61 8.28 -6.38 11.90
N PRO A 62 9.56 -6.07 12.25
CA PRO A 62 9.96 -4.70 12.55
C PRO A 62 9.87 -3.77 11.33
N GLY A 63 10.15 -4.28 10.13
CA GLY A 63 10.03 -3.53 8.89
C GLY A 63 8.57 -3.21 8.57
N TYR A 64 7.67 -4.17 8.74
CA TYR A 64 6.23 -3.93 8.60
C TYR A 64 5.73 -2.88 9.60
N ALA A 65 6.15 -2.97 10.87
CA ALA A 65 5.77 -1.97 11.88
C ALA A 65 6.22 -0.55 11.47
N ALA A 66 7.43 -0.40 10.94
CA ALA A 66 7.94 0.88 10.46
C ALA A 66 7.16 1.41 9.24
N GLU A 67 6.83 0.55 8.27
CA GLU A 67 6.02 0.93 7.10
C GLU A 67 4.60 1.33 7.48
N ILE A 68 3.96 0.58 8.39
CA ILE A 68 2.63 0.91 8.92
C ILE A 68 2.67 2.26 9.64
N ALA A 69 3.64 2.48 10.53
CA ALA A 69 3.77 3.75 11.24
C ALA A 69 3.99 4.93 10.29
N ARG A 70 4.81 4.73 9.24
CA ARG A 70 5.06 5.74 8.20
C ARG A 70 3.79 6.07 7.40
N LEU A 71 3.01 5.06 7.01
CA LEU A 71 1.75 5.24 6.29
C LEU A 71 0.70 5.94 7.16
N ARG A 72 0.54 5.53 8.42
CA ARG A 72 -0.40 6.18 9.37
C ARG A 72 -0.07 7.65 9.59
N ARG A 73 1.22 7.97 9.81
CA ARG A 73 1.68 9.36 9.92
C ARG A 73 1.34 10.16 8.67
N ALA A 74 1.56 9.59 7.48
CA ALA A 74 1.23 10.26 6.22
C ALA A 74 -0.29 10.40 5.99
N ALA A 75 -1.09 9.51 6.56
CA ALA A 75 -2.55 9.59 6.56
C ALA A 75 -3.11 10.60 7.58
N GLY A 76 -2.26 11.26 8.36
CA GLY A 76 -2.67 12.20 9.40
C GLY A 76 -3.13 11.54 10.69
N GLU A 77 -2.94 10.23 10.84
CA GLU A 77 -3.15 9.53 12.11
C GLU A 77 -1.95 9.80 13.02
N THR A 78 -2.18 10.40 14.19
CA THR A 78 -1.20 10.44 15.27
C THR A 78 -1.10 9.06 15.91
N ALA A 79 0.14 8.59 16.09
CA ALA A 79 0.46 7.29 16.69
C ALA A 79 -0.09 7.13 18.11
#